data_AF-A0A7J3DBL5-F1
#
_entry.id   AF-A0A7J3DBL5-F1
#
_cell.length_a   1.000
_cell.length_b   1.000
_cell.length_c   1.000
_cell.angle_alpha   90.00
_cell.angle_beta   90.00
_cell.angle_gamma   90.00
#
_symmetry.space_group_name_H-M   'P 1'
#
loop_
_entity.id
_entity.type
_entity.pdbx_description
1 polymer ?
#
loop_
_entity_poly.entity_id
_entity_poly.type
_entity_poly.pdbx_seq_one_letter_code
_entity_poly.pdbx_strand_id
1 'polypeptide(L)'
;MTEKTYLKAILGIIILFAIGLVFYFIFSASYGDGLEKTMENAGVEEGEPVYHAPLDYGEDYLTAFFAGLLGFGLVFGISYAYFKIAGKKKESKEAK
;
A
#
# COMPACT_ATOMS: atom_id res chain seq x y z
N MET A 1 -28.17 15.22 -8.55
CA MET A 1 -26.69 15.10 -8.58
C MET A 1 -26.35 13.95 -9.51
N THR A 2 -25.56 14.17 -10.56
CA THR A 2 -25.30 13.14 -11.59
C THR A 2 -24.11 12.25 -11.20
N GLU A 3 -24.13 10.99 -11.64
CA GLU A 3 -23.06 9.99 -11.41
C GLU A 3 -21.65 10.53 -11.73
N LYS A 4 -21.54 11.33 -12.78
CA LYS A 4 -20.29 12.00 -13.20
C LYS A 4 -19.76 13.00 -12.16
N THR A 5 -20.64 13.62 -11.37
CA THR A 5 -20.23 14.52 -10.28
C THR A 5 -19.65 13.74 -9.11
N TYR A 6 -20.23 12.58 -8.77
CA TYR A 6 -19.69 11.69 -7.73
C TYR A 6 -18.34 11.12 -8.13
N LEU A 7 -18.18 10.66 -9.37
CA LEU A 7 -16.89 10.20 -9.89
C LEU A 7 -15.79 11.26 -9.78
N LYS A 8 -16.10 12.52 -10.13
CA LYS A 8 -15.15 13.63 -9.99
C LYS A 8 -14.81 13.93 -8.53
N ALA A 9 -15.80 13.89 -7.63
CA ALA A 9 -15.57 14.10 -6.21
C ALA A 9 -14.72 12.98 -5.60
N ILE A 10 -15.01 11.72 -5.91
CA ILE A 10 -14.22 10.55 -5.48
C ILE A 10 -12.77 10.69 -6.00
N LEU A 11 -12.60 11.00 -7.28
CA LEU A 11 -11.27 11.18 -7.86
C LEU A 11 -10.51 12.32 -7.19
N GLY A 12 -11.19 13.44 -6.91
CA GLY A 12 -10.62 14.58 -6.20
C GLY A 12 -10.16 14.21 -4.78
N ILE A 13 -10.99 13.48 -4.03
CA ILE A 13 -10.65 12.99 -2.69
C ILE A 13 -9.45 12.03 -2.76
N ILE A 14 -9.44 11.08 -3.69
CA ILE A 14 -8.32 10.14 -3.86
C ILE A 14 -7.02 10.88 -4.15
N ILE A 15 -7.04 11.86 -5.06
CA ILE A 15 -5.86 12.67 -5.38
C ILE A 15 -5.39 13.46 -4.14
N LEU A 16 -6.33 14.07 -3.41
CA LEU A 16 -6.02 14.83 -2.21
C LEU A 16 -5.40 13.95 -1.12
N PHE A 17 -5.90 12.72 -0.93
CA PHE A 17 -5.30 11.75 0.00
C PHE A 17 -3.95 11.24 -0.52
N ALA A 18 -3.82 10.92 -1.80
CA ALA A 18 -2.57 10.42 -2.37
C ALA A 18 -1.42 11.43 -2.19
N ILE A 19 -1.71 12.71 -2.40
CA ILE A 19 -0.75 13.79 -2.21
C ILE A 19 -0.57 14.10 -0.72
N GLY A 20 -1.69 14.26 0.01
CA GLY A 20 -1.70 14.65 1.41
C GLY A 20 -1.01 13.64 2.32
N LEU A 21 -1.18 12.34 2.08
CA LEU A 21 -0.55 11.28 2.88
C LEU A 21 0.97 11.26 2.69
N VAL A 22 1.48 11.49 1.47
CA VAL A 22 2.93 11.55 1.22
C VAL A 22 3.56 12.74 1.94
N PHE A 23 2.94 13.92 1.86
CA PHE A 23 3.43 15.09 2.58
C PHE A 23 3.29 14.97 4.10
N TYR A 24 2.17 14.39 4.56
CA TYR A 24 1.96 14.09 5.96
C TYR A 24 3.02 13.13 6.50
N PHE A 25 3.38 12.10 5.74
CA PHE A 25 4.42 11.14 6.11
C PHE A 25 5.78 11.82 6.32
N ILE A 26 6.18 12.75 5.44
CA ILE A 26 7.43 13.51 5.59
C ILE A 26 7.45 14.27 6.92
N PHE A 27 6.31 14.80 7.35
CA PHE A 27 6.19 15.52 8.62
C PHE A 27 6.10 14.58 9.83
N SER A 28 5.37 13.47 9.72
CA SER A 28 5.08 12.57 10.84
C SER A 28 6.20 11.57 11.12
N ALA A 29 7.05 11.25 10.14
CA ALA A 29 8.09 10.22 10.27
C ALA A 29 9.07 10.47 11.44
N SER A 30 9.30 11.74 11.82
CA SER A 30 10.20 12.09 12.92
C SER A 30 9.59 11.96 14.32
N TYR A 31 8.27 11.73 14.44
CA TYR A 31 7.59 11.68 15.73
C TYR A 31 7.54 10.27 16.34
N GLY A 32 8.12 9.27 15.68
CA GLY A 32 8.09 7.86 16.11
C GLY A 32 6.73 7.21 15.89
N ASP A 33 6.63 5.91 16.12
CA ASP A 33 5.34 5.23 16.05
C ASP A 33 4.46 5.60 17.25
N GLY A 34 3.14 5.62 17.07
CA GLY A 34 2.20 5.87 18.16
C GLY A 34 2.29 4.82 19.26
N LEU A 35 2.65 3.57 18.91
CA LEU A 35 2.88 2.51 19.87
C LEU A 35 4.15 2.76 20.69
N GLU A 36 5.27 3.07 20.03
CA GLU A 36 6.55 3.42 20.64
C GLU A 36 6.37 4.55 21.67
N LYS A 37 5.71 5.65 21.27
CA LYS A 37 5.39 6.77 22.17
C LYS A 37 4.50 6.35 23.34
N THR A 38 3.58 5.43 23.13
CA THR A 38 2.71 4.91 24.19
C THR A 38 3.50 4.06 25.19
N MET A 39 4.43 3.24 24.71
CA MET A 39 5.30 2.40 25.53
C MET A 39 6.30 3.23 26.34
N GLU A 40 6.92 4.25 25.73
CA GLU A 40 7.76 5.23 26.44
C GLU A 40 6.99 5.90 27.58
N ASN A 41 5.76 6.36 27.31
CA ASN A 41 4.91 6.99 28.34
C ASN A 41 4.49 6.01 29.45
N ALA A 42 4.43 4.72 29.15
CA ALA A 42 4.13 3.65 30.12
C ALA A 42 5.38 3.14 30.87
N GLY A 43 6.58 3.66 30.55
CA GLY A 43 7.84 3.19 31.12
C GLY A 43 8.22 1.78 30.68
N VAL A 44 7.76 1.34 29.52
CA VAL A 44 8.03 0.02 28.94
C VAL A 44 9.06 0.18 27.82
N GLU A 45 10.20 -0.50 27.93
CA GLU A 45 11.18 -0.58 26.85
C GLU A 45 10.68 -1.53 25.75
N GLU A 46 10.86 -1.15 24.49
CA GLU A 46 10.61 -2.06 23.36
C GLU A 46 11.58 -3.24 23.43
N GLY A 47 11.03 -4.45 23.47
CA GLY A 47 11.82 -5.68 23.37
C GLY A 47 12.26 -5.92 21.94
N GLU A 48 13.42 -6.59 21.79
CA GLU A 48 13.92 -7.01 20.48
C GLU A 48 12.87 -7.84 19.71
N PRO A 49 12.65 -7.58 18.40
CA PRO A 49 11.70 -8.34 17.60
C PRO A 49 12.03 -9.84 17.63
N VAL A 50 11.08 -10.66 18.07
CA VAL A 50 11.27 -12.12 18.11
C VAL A 50 11.34 -12.72 16.70
N TYR A 51 10.80 -12.02 15.70
CA TYR A 51 10.75 -12.47 14.32
C TYR A 51 11.06 -11.32 13.35
N HIS A 52 12.05 -11.55 12.48
CA HIS A 52 12.31 -10.69 11.34
C HIS A 52 11.72 -11.34 10.09
N ALA A 53 10.86 -10.59 9.38
CA ALA A 53 10.35 -11.04 8.10
C ALA A 53 11.50 -11.18 7.09
N PRO A 54 11.44 -12.16 6.17
CA PRO A 54 12.46 -12.33 5.14
C PRO A 54 12.47 -11.20 4.11
N LEU A 55 11.43 -10.35 4.10
CA LEU A 55 11.32 -9.17 3.27
C LEU A 55 11.21 -7.96 4.19
N ASP A 56 12.12 -7.01 4.01
CA ASP A 56 12.15 -5.74 4.71
C ASP A 56 11.89 -4.60 3.71
N TYR A 57 11.16 -3.59 4.15
CA TYR A 57 10.90 -2.38 3.37
C TYR A 57 12.10 -1.41 3.43
N GLY A 58 13.06 -1.67 4.32
CA GLY A 58 14.26 -0.86 4.52
C GLY A 58 13.99 0.38 5.36
N GLU A 59 15.08 0.97 5.86
CA GLU A 59 15.02 2.08 6.83
C GLU A 59 14.78 3.44 6.16
N ASP A 60 15.18 3.59 4.89
CA ASP A 60 15.08 4.85 4.15
C ASP A 60 13.84 4.92 3.24
N TYR A 61 13.28 6.13 3.12
CA TYR A 61 12.09 6.41 2.30
C TYR A 61 12.20 5.89 0.84
N LEU A 62 13.35 6.10 0.19
CA LEU A 62 13.53 5.65 -1.19
C LEU A 62 13.48 4.13 -1.30
N THR A 63 14.12 3.42 -0.37
CA THR A 63 14.10 1.95 -0.31
C THR A 63 12.68 1.44 -0.10
N ALA A 64 11.95 2.01 0.86
CA ALA A 64 10.57 1.67 1.14
C ALA A 64 9.64 1.96 -0.05
N PHE A 65 9.85 3.07 -0.75
CA PHE A 65 9.10 3.43 -1.95
C PHE A 65 9.30 2.40 -3.07
N PHE A 66 10.54 2.02 -3.37
CA PHE A 66 10.82 1.01 -4.40
C PHE A 66 10.34 -0.38 -3.99
N ALA A 67 10.48 -0.76 -2.72
CA ALA A 67 9.93 -2.01 -2.20
C ALA A 67 8.41 -2.06 -2.37
N GLY A 68 7.72 -0.96 -2.06
CA GLY A 68 6.28 -0.80 -2.28
C GLY A 68 5.89 -0.89 -3.77
N LEU A 69 6.63 -0.20 -4.64
CA LEU A 69 6.38 -0.24 -6.09
C LEU A 69 6.56 -1.65 -6.67
N LEU A 70 7.58 -2.38 -6.20
CA LEU A 70 7.88 -3.74 -6.63
C LEU A 70 6.79 -4.71 -6.15
N GLY A 71 6.37 -4.59 -4.88
CA GLY A 71 5.25 -5.37 -4.32
C GLY A 71 3.95 -5.13 -5.07
N PHE A 72 3.61 -3.87 -5.35
CA PHE A 72 2.44 -3.51 -6.17
C PHE A 72 2.52 -4.12 -7.57
N GLY A 73 3.67 -3.99 -8.25
CA GLY A 73 3.89 -4.55 -9.58
C GLY A 73 3.71 -6.06 -9.64
N LEU A 74 4.20 -6.79 -8.63
CA LEU A 74 4.04 -8.24 -8.52
C LEU A 74 2.56 -8.64 -8.37
N VAL A 75 1.83 -8.02 -7.43
CA VAL A 75 0.41 -8.34 -7.20
C VAL A 75 -0.42 -8.00 -8.44
N PHE A 76 -0.17 -6.85 -9.06
CA PHE A 76 -0.83 -6.46 -10.30
C PHE A 76 -0.54 -7.46 -11.42
N GLY A 77 0.73 -7.84 -11.62
CA GLY A 77 1.16 -8.79 -12.64
C GLY A 77 0.51 -10.17 -12.47
N ILE A 78 0.49 -10.69 -11.24
CA ILE A 78 -0.16 -11.97 -10.91
C ILE A 78 -1.66 -11.89 -11.18
N SER A 79 -2.32 -10.84 -10.71
CA SER A 79 -3.77 -10.64 -10.89
C SER A 79 -4.12 -10.53 -12.38
N TYR A 80 -3.37 -9.72 -13.13
CA TYR A 80 -3.55 -9.55 -14.57
C TYR A 80 -3.35 -10.87 -15.33
N ALA A 81 -2.28 -11.61 -15.02
CA ALA A 81 -2.02 -12.91 -15.63
C ALA A 81 -3.16 -13.90 -15.33
N TYR A 82 -3.62 -13.95 -14.08
CA TYR A 82 -4.74 -14.79 -13.68
C TYR A 82 -6.01 -14.49 -14.50
N PHE A 83 -6.42 -13.22 -14.57
CA PHE A 83 -7.61 -12.82 -15.34
C PHE A 83 -7.44 -13.04 -16.84
N LYS A 84 -6.25 -12.81 -17.39
CA LYS A 84 -5.95 -13.05 -18.81
C LYS A 84 -6.07 -14.53 -19.17
N ILE A 85 -5.59 -15.43 -18.32
CA ILE A 85 -5.69 -16.88 -18.54
C ILE A 85 -7.13 -17.36 -18.33
N ALA A 86 -7.82 -16.88 -17.29
CA ALA A 86 -9.21 -17.21 -17.01
C ALA A 86 -10.15 -16.75 -18.14
N GLY A 87 -9.93 -15.56 -18.69
CA GLY A 87 -10.68 -15.03 -19.84
C GLY A 87 -10.54 -15.89 -21.09
N LYS A 88 -9.30 -16.28 -21.45
CA LYS A 88 -9.04 -17.18 -22.59
C LYS A 88 -9.72 -18.55 -22.48
N LYS A 89 -9.82 -19.10 -21.26
CA LYS A 89 -10.51 -20.38 -21.02
C LYS A 89 -12.02 -20.31 -21.28
N LYS A 90 -12.64 -19.13 -21.14
CA LYS A 90 -14.07 -18.94 -21.37
C LYS A 90 -14.40 -18.91 -22.87
N GLU A 91 -13.63 -18.19 -23.67
CA GLU A 91 -13.78 -18.13 -25.13
C GLU A 91 -13.59 -19.52 -25.80
N SER A 92 -12.63 -20.32 -25.34
CA SER A 92 -12.39 -21.67 -25.87
C SER A 92 -13.51 -22.68 -25.53
N LYS A 93 -14.35 -22.41 -24.52
CA LYS A 93 -15.50 -23.25 -24.16
C LYS A 93 -16.77 -22.87 -24.90
N GLU A 94 -16.92 -21.62 -25.31
CA GLU A 94 -18.07 -21.14 -26.09
C GLU A 94 -17.90 -21.40 -27.59
N ALA A 95 -16.66 -21.58 -28.07
CA ALA A 95 -16.34 -21.94 -29.45
C ALA A 95 -16.35 -23.45 -29.77
N LYS A 96 -16.75 -24.31 -28.81
CA LYS A 96 -16.85 -25.77 -28.94
C LYS A 96 -18.28 -26.22 -28.68
#